data_AF-A0A1C3XHH4-F1
#
_entry.id   AF-A0A1C3XHH4-F1
#
_cell.length_a   1.000
_cell.length_b   1.000
_cell.length_c   1.000
_cell.angle_alpha   90.00
_cell.angle_beta   90.00
_cell.angle_gamma   90.00
#
_symmetry.space_group_name_H-M   'P 1'
#
loop_
_entity.id
_entity.type
_entity.pdbx_description
1 polymer ?
#
loop_
_entity_poly.entity_id
_entity_poly.type
_entity_poly.pdbx_seq_one_letter_code
_entity_poly.pdbx_strand_id
1 'polypeptide(L)'
;MHELLEWLKDQKGGVRTFSDFRNMSLSIRYARPTNAALARLLGDLSGRFADAYDDQPLRATVADEAMSRLLNFVERAVAIEAATPEERLHLLNDIGVSELEDCN
;
A
#
# COMPACT_ATOMS: atom_id res chain seq x y z
N MET A 1 -7.07 3.73 -8.45
CA MET A 1 -5.73 3.84 -7.86
C MET A 1 -5.31 5.28 -7.69
N HIS A 2 -5.59 6.16 -8.66
CA HIS A 2 -5.22 7.58 -8.59
C HIS A 2 -5.74 8.31 -7.32
N GLU A 3 -7.03 8.21 -7.02
CA GLU A 3 -7.63 8.80 -5.80
C GLU A 3 -6.95 8.31 -4.51
N LEU A 4 -6.53 7.05 -4.47
CA LEU A 4 -5.81 6.46 -3.33
C LEU A 4 -4.40 7.04 -3.21
N LEU A 5 -3.74 7.30 -4.34
CA LEU A 5 -2.43 7.96 -4.38
C LEU A 5 -2.50 9.41 -3.89
N GLU A 6 -3.47 10.18 -4.39
CA GLU A 6 -3.68 11.56 -3.97
C GLU A 6 -3.96 11.63 -2.47
N TRP A 7 -4.88 10.78 -1.99
CA TRP A 7 -5.17 10.70 -0.55
C TRP A 7 -3.92 10.37 0.26
N LEU A 8 -3.10 9.41 -0.18
CA LEU A 8 -1.90 8.98 0.55
C LEU A 8 -0.84 10.08 0.64
N LYS A 9 -0.67 10.89 -0.42
CA LYS A 9 0.28 12.01 -0.46
C LYS A 9 -0.03 13.10 0.59
N ASP A 10 -1.29 13.22 0.99
CA ASP A 10 -1.72 14.20 1.99
C ASP A 10 -1.54 13.71 3.44
N GLN A 11 -1.10 12.46 3.65
CA GLN A 11 -1.00 11.87 4.99
C GLN A 11 0.36 12.08 5.65
N LYS A 12 0.36 12.12 6.98
CA LYS A 12 1.57 12.30 7.80
C LYS A 12 2.22 11.00 8.30
N GLY A 13 1.73 9.83 7.88
CA GLY A 13 2.38 8.54 8.16
C GLY A 13 2.21 7.95 9.57
N GLY A 14 1.14 8.27 10.31
CA GLY A 14 0.86 7.57 11.56
C GLY A 14 0.29 6.17 11.36
N VAL A 15 0.26 5.31 12.39
CA VAL A 15 -0.35 3.96 12.34
C VAL A 15 -1.75 3.99 11.73
N ARG A 16 -2.57 4.97 12.14
CA ARG A 16 -3.92 5.19 11.60
C ARG A 16 -3.95 5.38 10.08
N THR A 17 -2.94 6.04 9.50
CA THR A 17 -2.84 6.20 8.05
C THR A 17 -2.78 4.85 7.34
N PHE A 18 -2.01 3.89 7.87
CA PHE A 18 -1.90 2.56 7.28
C PHE A 18 -3.21 1.76 7.42
N SER A 19 -3.88 1.85 8.57
CA SER A 19 -5.21 1.26 8.77
C SER A 19 -6.28 1.84 7.83
N ASP A 20 -6.30 3.16 7.68
CA ASP A 20 -7.24 3.86 6.79
C ASP A 20 -6.93 3.51 5.32
N PHE A 21 -5.66 3.46 4.93
CA PHE A 21 -5.22 3.02 3.61
C PHE A 21 -5.67 1.59 3.29
N ARG A 22 -5.56 0.66 4.24
CA ARG A 22 -6.05 -0.71 4.10
C ARG A 22 -7.55 -0.72 3.79
N ASN A 23 -8.34 0.01 4.57
CA ASN A 23 -9.78 0.07 4.39
C ASN A 23 -10.17 0.63 3.02
N MET A 24 -9.51 1.72 2.60
CA MET A 24 -9.71 2.32 1.28
C MET A 24 -9.28 1.36 0.15
N SER A 25 -8.16 0.66 0.30
CA SER A 25 -7.70 -0.31 -0.69
C SER A 25 -8.68 -1.47 -0.85
N LEU A 26 -9.21 -1.99 0.25
CA LEU A 26 -10.17 -3.10 0.22
C LEU A 26 -11.53 -2.71 -0.35
N SER A 27 -11.94 -1.44 -0.22
CA SER A 27 -13.19 -0.96 -0.82
C SER A 27 -13.12 -0.90 -2.36
N ILE A 28 -11.94 -0.64 -2.93
CA ILE A 28 -11.71 -0.63 -4.39
C ILE A 28 -12.03 -1.97 -5.04
N ARG A 29 -11.85 -3.09 -4.31
CA ARG A 29 -12.06 -4.46 -4.86
C ARG A 29 -13.45 -4.66 -5.44
N TYR A 30 -14.47 -4.05 -4.82
CA TYR A 30 -15.85 -4.17 -5.27
C TYR A 30 -16.19 -3.20 -6.41
N ALA A 31 -15.52 -2.05 -6.47
CA ALA A 31 -15.79 -1.02 -7.46
C ALA A 31 -15.03 -1.24 -8.78
N ARG A 32 -13.84 -1.84 -8.75
CA ARG A 32 -12.95 -2.00 -9.94
C ARG A 32 -12.30 -3.40 -9.96
N PRO A 33 -12.98 -4.42 -10.53
CA PRO A 33 -12.50 -5.81 -10.51
C PRO A 33 -11.11 -6.02 -11.12
N THR A 34 -10.74 -5.24 -12.14
CA THR A 34 -9.43 -5.29 -12.81
C THR A 34 -8.25 -4.91 -11.90
N ASN A 35 -8.53 -4.24 -10.79
CA ASN A 35 -7.55 -3.85 -9.79
C ASN A 35 -7.71 -4.62 -8.47
N ALA A 36 -8.62 -5.59 -8.38
CA ALA A 36 -8.97 -6.23 -7.11
C ALA A 36 -7.81 -6.98 -6.45
N ALA A 37 -6.96 -7.66 -7.23
CA ALA A 37 -5.78 -8.34 -6.70
C ALA A 37 -4.75 -7.32 -6.16
N LEU A 38 -4.48 -6.27 -6.93
CA LEU A 38 -3.58 -5.19 -6.55
C LEU A 38 -4.04 -4.48 -5.27
N ALA A 39 -5.33 -4.12 -5.22
CA ALA A 39 -5.94 -3.49 -4.04
C ALA A 39 -5.90 -4.42 -2.81
N ARG A 40 -6.08 -5.73 -2.99
CA ARG A 40 -5.95 -6.70 -1.89
C ARG A 40 -4.52 -6.73 -1.36
N LEU A 41 -3.53 -6.87 -2.24
CA LEU A 41 -2.13 -6.95 -1.82
C LEU A 41 -1.64 -5.67 -1.14
N LEU A 42 -1.99 -4.50 -1.67
CA LEU A 42 -1.68 -3.22 -1.03
C LEU A 42 -2.35 -3.06 0.33
N GLY A 43 -3.62 -3.47 0.44
CA GLY A 43 -4.34 -3.45 1.70
C GLY A 43 -3.74 -4.40 2.73
N ASP A 44 -3.28 -5.57 2.31
CA ASP A 44 -2.64 -6.55 3.18
C ASP A 44 -1.25 -6.07 3.63
N LEU A 45 -0.43 -5.53 2.72
CA LEU A 45 0.88 -4.93 3.02
C LEU A 45 0.78 -3.83 4.07
N SER A 46 -0.14 -2.87 3.86
CA SER A 46 -0.36 -1.76 4.79
C SER A 46 -0.99 -2.24 6.11
N GLY A 47 -1.89 -3.23 6.03
CA GLY A 47 -2.52 -3.84 7.19
C GLY A 47 -1.54 -4.53 8.12
N ARG A 48 -0.62 -5.35 7.59
CA ARG A 48 0.40 -6.02 8.39
C ARG A 48 1.26 -5.02 9.16
N PHE A 49 1.66 -3.93 8.51
CA PHE A 49 2.39 -2.85 9.17
C PHE A 49 1.54 -2.19 10.26
N ALA A 50 0.29 -1.83 9.98
CA ALA A 50 -0.58 -1.23 10.99
C ALA A 50 -0.77 -2.14 12.20
N ASP A 51 -0.99 -3.44 11.97
CA ASP A 51 -1.19 -4.45 13.01
C ASP A 51 0.10 -4.66 13.85
N ALA A 52 1.28 -4.58 13.24
CA ALA A 52 2.57 -4.70 13.95
C ALA A 52 2.83 -3.55 14.93
N TYR A 53 2.31 -2.36 14.63
CA TYR A 53 2.44 -1.17 15.46
C TYR A 53 1.15 -0.82 16.24
N ASP A 54 0.15 -1.69 16.25
CA ASP A 54 -1.03 -1.52 17.08
C ASP A 54 -0.62 -1.56 18.56
N ASP A 55 -1.06 -0.56 19.33
CA ASP A 55 -0.64 -0.32 20.72
C ASP A 55 0.88 -0.19 20.97
N GLN A 56 1.70 -0.04 19.91
CA GLN A 56 3.15 0.17 20.02
C GLN A 56 3.57 1.57 19.56
N PRO A 57 4.59 2.19 20.19
CA PRO A 57 5.11 3.47 19.74
C PRO A 57 5.80 3.32 18.37
N LEU A 58 5.20 3.89 17.33
CA LEU A 58 5.80 4.00 16.00
C LEU A 58 6.85 5.13 15.99
N ARG A 59 8.10 4.78 15.69
CA ARG A 59 9.19 5.76 15.54
C ARG A 59 9.02 6.54 14.24
N ALA A 60 9.24 7.85 14.28
CA ALA A 60 9.10 8.73 13.11
C ALA A 60 9.92 8.24 11.89
N THR A 61 11.15 7.77 12.10
CA THR A 61 11.99 7.25 11.00
C THR A 61 11.39 6.02 10.33
N VAL A 62 10.80 5.11 11.11
CA VAL A 62 10.14 3.92 10.60
C VAL A 62 8.86 4.29 9.85
N ALA A 63 8.10 5.26 10.39
CA ALA A 63 6.92 5.80 9.72
C ALA A 63 7.26 6.42 8.35
N ASP A 64 8.33 7.22 8.28
CA ASP A 64 8.76 7.89 7.05
C ASP A 64 9.22 6.88 5.99
N GLU A 65 9.97 5.85 6.39
CA GLU A 65 10.42 4.77 5.50
C GLU A 65 9.24 3.93 4.99
N ALA A 66 8.35 3.52 5.88
CA ALA A 66 7.14 2.78 5.52
C ALA A 66 6.24 3.58 4.57
N MET A 67 6.06 4.88 4.85
CA MET A 67 5.30 5.79 3.99
C MET A 67 5.93 5.92 2.61
N SER A 68 7.25 6.09 2.53
CA SER A 68 7.98 6.21 1.27
C SER A 68 7.86 4.93 0.42
N ARG A 69 7.98 3.75 1.05
CA ARG A 69 7.81 2.45 0.38
C ARG A 69 6.39 2.27 -0.13
N LEU A 70 5.39 2.56 0.71
CA LEU A 70 3.99 2.44 0.32
C LEU A 70 3.66 3.38 -0.84
N LEU A 71 4.10 4.65 -0.78
CA LEU A 71 3.96 5.62 -1.86
C LEU A 71 4.55 5.10 -3.16
N ASN A 72 5.77 4.53 -3.14
CA ASN A 72 6.39 3.97 -4.33
C ASN A 72 5.53 2.87 -4.98
N PHE A 73 4.99 1.94 -4.20
CA PHE A 73 4.13 0.89 -4.73
C PHE A 73 2.82 1.43 -5.31
N VAL A 74 2.22 2.45 -4.68
CA VAL A 74 0.99 3.05 -5.16
C VAL A 74 1.22 3.88 -6.43
N GLU A 75 2.35 4.58 -6.55
CA GLU A 75 2.74 5.28 -7.78
C GLU A 75 2.94 4.31 -8.93
N ARG A 76 3.64 3.19 -8.69
CA ARG A 76 3.77 2.10 -9.67
C ARG A 76 2.40 1.53 -10.05
N ALA A 77 1.53 1.31 -9.07
CA ALA A 77 0.17 0.81 -9.29
C ALA A 77 -0.66 1.71 -10.20
N VAL A 78 -0.51 3.04 -10.09
CA VAL A 78 -1.15 4.01 -11.00
C VAL A 78 -0.52 3.97 -12.39
N ALA A 79 0.81 3.88 -12.48
CA ALA A 79 1.53 3.87 -13.76
C ALA A 79 1.23 2.63 -14.62
N ILE A 80 1.00 1.47 -13.98
CA ILE A 80 0.79 0.20 -14.70
C ILE A 80 -0.66 -0.01 -15.18
N GLU A 81 -1.56 0.97 -15.05
CA GLU A 81 -2.96 0.80 -15.48
C GLU A 81 -3.06 0.49 -16.99
N ALA A 82 -2.13 0.99 -17.81
CA ALA A 82 -2.03 0.72 -19.25
C ALA A 82 -0.91 -0.29 -19.63
N ALA A 83 -0.28 -0.92 -18.64
CA ALA A 83 0.84 -1.86 -18.85
C ALA A 83 0.38 -3.25 -19.32
N THR A 84 1.33 -4.02 -19.83
CA THR A 84 1.11 -5.41 -20.25
C THR A 84 0.76 -6.32 -19.06
N PRO A 85 0.07 -7.45 -19.27
CA PRO A 85 -0.22 -8.40 -18.20
C PRO A 85 1.00 -8.89 -17.43
N GLU A 86 2.15 -9.03 -18.10
CA GLU A 86 3.41 -9.45 -17.48
C GLU A 86 3.96 -8.39 -16.52
N GLU A 87 3.97 -7.12 -16.91
CA GLU A 87 4.35 -5.99 -16.05
C GLU A 87 3.41 -5.87 -14.83
N ARG A 88 2.10 -6.09 -15.05
CA ARG A 88 1.12 -6.11 -13.94
C ARG A 88 1.43 -7.26 -12.98
N LEU A 89 1.73 -8.46 -13.49
CA LEU A 89 2.06 -9.61 -12.66
C LEU A 89 3.36 -9.39 -11.88
N HIS A 90 4.38 -8.80 -12.48
CA HIS A 90 5.62 -8.44 -11.79
C HIS A 90 5.36 -7.49 -10.62
N LEU A 91 4.54 -6.44 -10.80
CA LEU A 91 4.19 -5.56 -9.69
C LEU A 91 3.45 -6.29 -8.56
N LEU A 92 2.51 -7.19 -8.90
CA LEU A 92 1.79 -7.98 -7.90
C LEU A 92 2.75 -8.85 -7.10
N ASN A 93 3.72 -9.50 -7.77
CA ASN A 93 4.73 -10.31 -7.10
C ASN A 93 5.63 -9.48 -6.20
N ASP A 94 6.10 -8.32 -6.68
CA ASP A 94 6.93 -7.41 -5.89
C ASP A 94 6.22 -6.97 -4.60
N ILE A 95 4.95 -6.56 -4.69
CA ILE A 95 4.15 -6.21 -3.50
C ILE A 95 3.96 -7.43 -2.61
N GLY A 96 3.70 -8.60 -3.21
CA GLY A 96 3.40 -9.84 -2.50
C GLY A 96 4.52 -10.35 -1.60
N VAL A 97 5.78 -10.03 -1.92
CA VAL A 97 6.96 -10.42 -1.11
C VAL A 97 7.52 -9.28 -0.24
N SER A 98 6.93 -8.09 -0.34
CA SER A 98 7.44 -6.91 0.36
C SER A 98 6.85 -6.76 1.76
N GLU A 99 7.59 -6.02 2.59
CA GLU A 99 7.12 -5.48 3.86
C GLU A 99 7.45 -3.97 3.92
N LEU A 100 6.67 -3.23 4.71
CA LEU A 100 6.89 -1.78 4.88
C LEU A 100 7.99 -1.46 5.92
N GLU A 101 8.41 -2.44 6.69
CA GLU A 101 9.57 -2.40 7.56
C GLU A 101 10.61 -3.42 7.07
N ASP A 102 11.89 -3.12 7.25
CA ASP A 102 12.93 -4.11 7.02
C ASP A 102 12.91 -5.12 8.17
N CYS A 103 12.64 -6.40 7.84
CA CYS A 103 12.97 -7.50 8.74
C CYS A 103 14.51 -7.59 8.83
N ASN A 104 15.11 -6.94 9.81
CA ASN A 104 16.49 -7.18 10.23
C ASN A 104 16.51 -8.03 11.50
#